data_AF-A0A349USP1-F1
#
_entry.id   AF-A0A349USP1-F1
#
_cell.length_a   1.000
_cell.length_b   1.000
_cell.length_c   1.000
_cell.angle_alpha   90.00
_cell.angle_beta   90.00
_cell.angle_gamma   90.00
#
_symmetry.space_group_name_H-M   'P 1'
#
loop_
_entity.id
_entity.type
_entity.pdbx_description
1 polymer ?
#
loop_
_entity_poly.entity_id
_entity_poly.type
_entity_poly.pdbx_seq_one_letter_code
_entity_poly.pdbx_strand_id
1 'polypeptide(L)'
;MTDLGAAGEYLLLACGAPDGARSGTMILGSASEPLGNVGARGTLLVGPASHFGGNLDYGSFAQLAPPVQIDGLYRKLSSSQWGTIRSDLLAASQWAAGLSGVQRGDITASLVIDSEADRFTVV
;
A
#
# COMPACT_ATOMS: atom_id res chain seq x y z
N MET A 1 20.01 7.46 6.40
CA MET A 1 18.57 7.65 6.16
C MET A 1 18.29 7.00 4.82
N THR A 2 17.38 6.03 4.73
CA THR A 2 16.99 5.44 3.44
C THR A 2 16.18 6.47 2.67
N ASP A 3 16.62 6.87 1.49
CA ASP A 3 15.82 7.67 0.58
C ASP A 3 14.85 6.74 -0.16
N LEU A 4 13.55 6.98 -0.02
CA LEU A 4 12.51 6.21 -0.70
C LEU A 4 12.19 6.78 -2.09
N GLY A 5 12.79 7.91 -2.49
CA GLY A 5 12.51 8.58 -3.75
C GLY A 5 11.01 8.80 -3.97
N ALA A 6 10.53 8.56 -5.19
CA ALA A 6 9.11 8.67 -5.52
C ALA A 6 8.23 7.65 -4.78
N ALA A 7 8.79 6.55 -4.26
CA ALA A 7 8.04 5.61 -3.43
C ALA A 7 7.73 6.18 -2.04
N GLY A 8 8.50 7.17 -1.57
CA GLY A 8 8.29 7.85 -0.29
C GLY A 8 7.04 8.72 -0.24
N GLU A 9 6.46 9.04 -1.40
CA GLU A 9 5.21 9.79 -1.50
C GLU A 9 3.99 8.97 -1.08
N TYR A 10 4.10 7.64 -0.93
CA TYR A 10 2.97 6.74 -0.68
C TYR A 10 2.97 6.21 0.75
N LEU A 11 1.81 6.31 1.41
CA LEU A 11 1.55 5.64 2.68
C LEU A 11 1.37 4.13 2.47
N LEU A 12 0.61 3.75 1.44
CA LEU A 12 0.40 2.36 1.04
C LEU A 12 0.76 2.20 -0.44
N LEU A 13 1.62 1.23 -0.75
CA LEU A 13 2.13 1.05 -2.10
C LEU A 13 2.21 -0.44 -2.48
N ALA A 14 1.42 -0.84 -3.48
CA ALA A 14 1.51 -2.14 -4.15
C ALA A 14 2.11 -1.97 -5.54
N CYS A 15 3.45 -1.85 -5.62
CA CYS A 15 4.11 -1.51 -6.88
C CYS A 15 4.37 -2.71 -7.80
N GLY A 16 4.65 -3.91 -7.30
CA GLY A 16 4.74 -5.13 -8.12
C GLY A 16 5.74 -5.12 -9.31
N ALA A 17 5.92 -6.27 -9.96
CA ALA A 17 6.74 -6.41 -11.17
C ALA A 17 5.96 -6.02 -12.44
N PRO A 18 6.60 -5.55 -13.52
CA PRO A 18 5.90 -5.14 -14.73
C PRO A 18 5.20 -6.28 -15.51
N ASP A 19 5.35 -7.53 -15.08
CA ASP A 19 5.00 -8.75 -15.82
C ASP A 19 3.52 -9.15 -15.75
N GLY A 20 2.63 -8.23 -15.36
CA GLY A 20 1.17 -8.43 -15.30
C GLY A 20 0.74 -9.33 -14.12
N ALA A 21 1.30 -10.53 -14.02
CA ALA A 21 0.99 -11.52 -12.98
C ALA A 21 1.37 -11.04 -11.57
N ARG A 22 2.39 -10.18 -11.45
CA ARG A 22 2.84 -9.63 -10.17
C ARG A 22 2.78 -8.11 -10.15
N SER A 23 1.92 -7.49 -10.96
CA SER A 23 1.89 -6.03 -11.14
C SER A 23 1.48 -5.22 -9.92
N GLY A 24 1.21 -5.85 -8.78
CA GLY A 24 0.90 -5.19 -7.53
C GLY A 24 -0.59 -4.94 -7.45
N THR A 25 -1.24 -5.66 -6.52
CA THR A 25 -2.68 -5.55 -6.30
C THR A 25 -2.91 -5.07 -4.89
N MET A 26 -3.81 -4.12 -4.75
CA MET A 26 -4.28 -3.65 -3.45
C MET A 26 -5.80 -3.77 -3.39
N ILE A 27 -6.27 -4.37 -2.30
CA ILE A 27 -7.69 -4.50 -1.98
C ILE A 27 -7.87 -3.86 -0.61
N LEU A 28 -8.61 -2.75 -0.58
CA LEU A 28 -8.98 -2.05 0.64
C LEU A 28 -10.44 -2.35 0.93
N GLY A 29 -10.72 -2.78 2.16
CA GLY A 29 -12.07 -3.08 2.62
C GLY A 29 -12.96 -1.84 2.72
N SER A 30 -14.16 -2.03 3.23
CA SER A 30 -15.05 -0.92 3.58
C SER A 30 -14.49 -0.07 4.72
N ALA A 31 -14.87 1.20 4.76
CA ALA A 31 -14.47 2.15 5.81
C ALA A 31 -12.94 2.24 6.01
N SER A 32 -12.18 2.12 4.91
CA SER A 32 -10.74 2.35 4.97
C SER A 32 -10.44 3.85 4.98
N GLU A 33 -9.55 4.29 5.87
CA GLU A 33 -9.20 5.71 6.07
C GLU A 33 -7.69 6.00 6.01
N PRO A 34 -6.98 5.66 4.92
CA PRO A 34 -5.58 6.03 4.78
C PRO A 34 -5.44 7.56 4.56
N LEU A 35 -4.68 8.20 5.45
CA LEU A 35 -4.48 9.67 5.47
C LEU A 35 -3.34 10.15 4.55
N GLY A 36 -2.77 9.28 3.72
CA GLY A 36 -1.70 9.60 2.77
C GLY A 36 -1.97 9.00 1.39
N ASN A 37 -1.04 9.19 0.44
CA ASN A 37 -1.24 8.66 -0.90
C ASN A 37 -1.26 7.11 -0.90
N VAL A 38 -2.11 6.54 -1.74
CA VAL A 38 -2.28 5.10 -1.92
C VAL A 38 -2.04 4.76 -3.37
N GLY A 39 -1.19 3.76 -3.62
CA GLY A 39 -0.76 3.39 -4.96
C GLY A 39 -0.84 1.90 -5.23
N ALA A 40 -1.41 1.48 -6.37
CA ALA A 40 -1.28 0.12 -6.87
C ALA A 40 -1.00 0.08 -8.37
N ARG A 41 0.15 -0.46 -8.77
CA ARG A 41 0.56 -0.50 -10.19
C ARG A 41 -0.35 -1.38 -11.03
N GLY A 42 -0.85 -2.49 -10.49
CA GLY A 42 -1.75 -3.39 -11.17
C GLY A 42 -3.18 -2.97 -10.95
N THR A 43 -3.76 -3.50 -9.89
CA THR A 43 -5.19 -3.39 -9.60
C THR A 43 -5.41 -2.73 -8.24
N LEU A 44 -6.32 -1.75 -8.21
CA LEU A 44 -6.77 -1.08 -6.99
C LEU A 44 -8.26 -1.30 -6.78
N LEU A 45 -8.64 -2.06 -5.76
CA LEU A 45 -10.04 -2.28 -5.37
C LEU A 45 -10.29 -1.61 -4.03
N VAL A 46 -11.36 -0.81 -3.93
CA VAL A 46 -11.72 -0.05 -2.73
C VAL A 46 -13.18 -0.32 -2.37
N GLY A 47 -13.41 -0.71 -1.12
CA GLY A 47 -14.74 -0.93 -0.54
C GLY A 47 -15.47 0.36 -0.19
N PRO A 48 -16.79 0.28 0.06
CA PRO A 48 -17.64 1.43 0.35
C PRO A 48 -17.34 2.12 1.67
N ALA A 49 -17.80 3.36 1.79
CA ALA A 49 -17.59 4.25 2.92
C ALA A 49 -16.12 4.54 3.25
N SER A 50 -15.22 4.40 2.28
CA SER A 50 -13.79 4.68 2.47
C SER A 50 -13.48 6.16 2.22
N HIS A 51 -12.50 6.70 2.95
CA HIS A 51 -12.00 8.06 2.83
C HIS A 51 -10.48 8.04 2.61
N PHE A 52 -10.00 8.81 1.64
CA PHE A 52 -8.58 8.87 1.30
C PHE A 52 -8.08 10.31 1.44
N GLY A 53 -7.19 10.55 2.39
CA GLY A 53 -6.62 11.88 2.65
C GLY A 53 -5.61 12.32 1.59
N GLY A 54 -5.12 11.40 0.74
CA GLY A 54 -4.16 11.67 -0.32
C GLY A 54 -4.65 11.24 -1.72
N ASN A 55 -3.70 11.14 -2.65
CA ASN A 55 -3.93 10.63 -3.99
C ASN A 55 -4.23 9.14 -3.98
N LEU A 56 -5.09 8.70 -4.90
CA LEU A 56 -5.32 7.30 -5.25
C LEU A 56 -4.79 7.05 -6.67
N ASP A 57 -3.61 6.45 -6.74
CA ASP A 57 -2.91 6.19 -8.00
C ASP A 57 -2.99 4.71 -8.38
N TYR A 58 -3.45 4.43 -9.60
CA TYR A 58 -3.56 3.07 -10.12
C TYR A 58 -2.83 2.91 -11.47
N GLY A 59 -2.53 1.68 -11.90
CA GLY A 59 -2.01 1.44 -13.24
C GLY A 59 -3.02 0.78 -14.17
N SER A 60 -3.20 -0.54 -14.06
CA SER A 60 -4.00 -1.28 -15.04
C SER A 60 -5.50 -1.03 -14.87
N PHE A 61 -6.02 -1.29 -13.67
CA PHE A 61 -7.45 -1.29 -13.37
C PHE A 61 -7.72 -0.74 -11.97
N ALA A 62 -8.85 -0.06 -11.80
CA ALA A 62 -9.32 0.37 -10.49
C ALA A 62 -10.85 0.34 -10.41
N GLN A 63 -11.36 -0.04 -9.23
CA GLN A 63 -12.78 -0.03 -8.92
C GLN A 63 -13.00 0.51 -7.51
N LEU A 64 -13.87 1.50 -7.41
CA LEU A 64 -14.27 2.14 -6.17
C LEU A 64 -15.75 1.81 -5.91
N ALA A 65 -16.05 1.06 -4.86
CA ALA A 65 -17.43 0.82 -4.44
C ALA A 65 -17.94 2.06 -3.67
N PRO A 66 -18.93 2.82 -4.18
CA PRO A 66 -19.37 4.04 -3.53
C PRO A 66 -20.13 3.76 -2.20
N PRO A 67 -20.17 4.73 -1.26
CA PRO A 67 -19.54 6.04 -1.34
C PRO A 67 -18.02 5.95 -1.08
N VAL A 68 -17.22 6.70 -1.84
CA VAL A 68 -15.78 6.87 -1.57
C VAL A 68 -15.47 8.36 -1.63
N GLN A 69 -14.75 8.86 -0.63
CA GLN A 69 -14.26 10.23 -0.55
C GLN A 69 -12.75 10.25 -0.78
N ILE A 70 -12.27 11.20 -1.58
CA ILE A 70 -10.86 11.34 -1.94
C ILE A 70 -10.53 12.83 -1.87
N ASP A 71 -9.65 13.21 -0.95
CA ASP A 71 -9.22 14.61 -0.76
C ASP A 71 -8.17 15.02 -1.80
N GLY A 72 -7.38 14.05 -2.26
CA GLY A 72 -6.40 14.22 -3.34
C GLY A 72 -6.95 13.90 -4.73
N LEU A 73 -6.07 13.44 -5.61
CA LEU A 73 -6.40 13.08 -6.99
C LEU A 73 -6.59 11.56 -7.16
N TYR A 74 -7.62 11.17 -7.91
CA TYR A 74 -7.79 9.80 -8.40
C TYR A 74 -7.23 9.67 -9.82
N ARG A 75 -6.14 8.91 -10.02
CA ARG A 75 -5.39 8.95 -11.30
C ARG A 75 -4.84 7.60 -11.72
N LYS A 76 -4.84 7.40 -13.04
CA LYS A 76 -4.05 6.35 -13.69
C LYS A 76 -2.65 6.89 -13.97
N LEU A 77 -1.62 6.25 -13.40
CA LEU A 77 -0.22 6.54 -13.73
C LEU A 77 0.27 5.69 -14.90
N SER A 78 1.24 6.21 -15.64
CA SER A 78 1.86 5.53 -16.77
C SER A 78 2.82 4.42 -16.34
N SER A 79 3.15 3.53 -17.27
CA SER A 79 4.15 2.47 -17.03
C SER A 79 5.53 3.03 -16.67
N SER A 80 5.91 4.21 -17.18
CA SER A 80 7.19 4.86 -16.87
C SER A 80 7.20 5.47 -15.47
N GLN A 81 6.08 6.07 -15.04
CA GLN A 81 5.90 6.56 -13.67
C GLN A 81 6.01 5.40 -12.67
N TRP A 82 5.30 4.29 -12.92
CA TRP A 82 5.43 3.08 -12.09
C TRP A 82 6.82 2.44 -12.17
N GLY A 83 7.51 2.56 -13.31
CA GLY A 83 8.90 2.14 -13.46
C GLY A 83 9.84 2.90 -12.52
N THR A 84 9.65 4.21 -12.41
CA THR A 84 10.41 5.09 -11.51
C THR A 84 10.14 4.72 -10.05
N ILE A 85 8.88 4.66 -9.64
CA ILE A 85 8.48 4.28 -8.27
C ILE A 85 9.06 2.91 -7.89
N ARG A 86 9.00 1.92 -8.79
CA ARG A 86 9.58 0.59 -8.54
C ARG A 86 11.09 0.64 -8.38
N SER A 87 11.77 1.41 -9.22
CA SER A 87 13.23 1.54 -9.19
C SER A 87 13.68 2.10 -7.84
N ASP A 88 13.03 3.17 -7.37
CA ASP A 88 13.34 3.80 -6.09
C ASP A 88 13.06 2.85 -4.91
N LEU A 89 11.91 2.17 -4.93
CA LEU A 89 11.58 1.16 -3.92
C LEU A 89 12.58 0.01 -3.88
N LEU A 90 13.05 -0.46 -5.05
CA LEU A 90 14.04 -1.53 -5.14
C LEU A 90 15.41 -1.07 -4.62
N ALA A 91 15.84 0.14 -4.97
CA ALA A 91 17.08 0.72 -4.48
C ALA A 91 17.05 0.88 -2.95
N ALA A 92 15.95 1.40 -2.40
CA ALA A 92 15.74 1.52 -0.96
C ALA A 92 15.73 0.15 -0.26
N SER A 93 15.05 -0.83 -0.84
CA SER A 93 15.00 -2.20 -0.32
C SER A 93 16.37 -2.87 -0.30
N GLN A 94 17.15 -2.73 -1.38
CA GLN A 94 18.52 -3.23 -1.46
C GLN A 94 19.46 -2.53 -0.47
N TRP A 95 19.33 -1.22 -0.31
CA TRP A 95 20.08 -0.47 0.69
C TRP A 95 19.78 -0.95 2.10
N ALA A 96 18.49 -1.11 2.43
CA ALA A 96 18.05 -1.62 3.73
C ALA A 96 18.52 -3.06 3.99
N ALA A 97 18.51 -3.92 2.97
CA ALA A 97 19.02 -5.29 3.07
C ALA A 97 20.54 -5.34 3.35
N GLY A 98 21.28 -4.31 2.95
CA GLY A 98 22.70 -4.17 3.27
C GLY A 98 22.97 -3.66 4.69
N LEU A 99 21.95 -3.21 5.42
CA LEU A 99 22.10 -2.82 6.81
C LEU A 99 22.24 -4.04 7.71
N SER A 100 23.29 -4.04 8.54
CA SER A 100 23.44 -4.96 9.65
C SER A 100 22.97 -4.30 10.95
N GLY A 101 22.42 -5.11 11.86
CA GLY A 101 21.92 -4.63 13.14
C GLY A 101 21.82 -5.75 14.16
N VAL A 102 21.70 -5.37 15.43
CA VAL A 102 21.44 -6.30 16.53
C VAL A 102 19.92 -6.39 16.68
N GLN A 103 19.35 -7.58 16.48
CA GLN A 103 17.94 -7.86 16.75
C GLN A 103 17.65 -7.54 18.23
N ARG A 104 16.74 -6.60 18.49
CA ARG A 104 16.39 -6.14 19.85
C ARG A 104 15.15 -6.81 20.44
N GLY A 105 14.55 -7.74 19.70
CA GLY A 105 13.35 -8.47 20.09
C GLY A 105 12.50 -8.80 18.87
N ASP A 106 11.57 -9.72 19.07
CA ASP A 106 10.58 -10.14 18.09
C ASP A 106 9.18 -9.79 18.60
N ILE A 107 8.26 -9.52 17.67
CA ILE A 107 6.84 -9.55 17.99
C ILE A 107 6.44 -11.02 18.09
N THR A 108 6.41 -11.54 19.31
CA THR A 108 6.07 -12.96 19.56
C THR A 108 4.57 -13.21 19.70
N ALA A 109 3.75 -12.16 19.77
CA ALA A 109 2.32 -12.26 19.91
C ALA A 109 1.62 -11.19 19.08
N SER A 110 0.58 -11.60 18.35
CA SER A 110 -0.32 -10.72 17.61
C SER A 110 -1.72 -10.89 18.16
N LEU A 111 -2.35 -9.79 18.56
CA LEU A 111 -3.75 -9.77 18.96
C LEU A 111 -4.60 -9.32 17.77
N VAL A 112 -5.51 -10.17 17.33
CA VAL A 112 -6.56 -9.80 16.37
C VAL A 112 -7.81 -9.44 17.17
N ILE A 113 -8.27 -8.21 17.05
CA ILE A 113 -9.54 -7.75 17.64
C ILE A 113 -10.57 -7.77 16.52
N ASP A 114 -11.50 -8.73 16.56
CA ASP A 114 -12.64 -8.81 15.65
C ASP A 114 -13.91 -8.37 16.41
N SER A 115 -14.74 -7.53 15.79
CA SER A 115 -15.92 -6.94 16.42
C SER A 115 -17.13 -7.88 16.53
N GLU A 116 -17.06 -9.11 16.00
CA GLU A 116 -18.21 -10.03 15.99
C GLU A 116 -18.23 -11.12 17.08
N ALA A 117 -17.20 -11.30 17.89
CA ALA A 117 -17.33 -12.19 19.04
C ALA A 117 -16.28 -11.90 20.11
N ASP A 118 -16.78 -11.54 21.27
CA ASP A 118 -16.09 -11.40 22.56
C ASP A 118 -15.46 -12.74 23.00
N ARG A 119 -14.43 -13.20 22.28
CA ARG A 119 -13.69 -14.44 22.55
C ARG A 119 -12.19 -14.21 22.45
N PHE A 120 -11.61 -14.02 23.63
CA PHE A 120 -10.18 -14.00 23.86
C PHE A 120 -9.54 -15.34 23.49
N THR A 121 -8.66 -15.34 22.50
CA THR A 121 -7.68 -16.44 22.33
C THR A 121 -6.30 -15.81 22.26
N VAL A 122 -5.48 -16.09 23.28
CA VAL A 122 -4.05 -15.82 23.26
C VAL A 122 -3.39 -16.99 22.54
N VAL A 123 -2.69 -16.73 21.43
CA VAL A 123 -1.81 -17.69 20.75
C VAL A 123 -0.37 -17.25 20.93
#